data_AF-A0A2D9TGJ2-F1
#
_entry.id   AF-A0A2D9TGJ2-F1
#
_cell.length_a   1.000
_cell.length_b   1.000
_cell.length_c   1.000
_cell.angle_alpha   90.00
_cell.angle_beta   90.00
_cell.angle_gamma   90.00
#
_symmetry.space_group_name_H-M   'P 1'
#
loop_
_entity.id
_entity.type
_entity.pdbx_description
1 polymer ?
#
loop_
_entity_poly.entity_id
_entity_poly.type
_entity_poly.pdbx_seq_one_letter_code
_entity_poly.pdbx_strand_id
1 'polypeptide(L)'
;MSEPLESDGFEVRVVVPRDSLPMAPRPEYYSQRNCDLLGLSKRAFLELLRRPGAPPVTSVGKLRLVRRDSILAYLDGLAEQKERRMSKDARPSRDEADRLLLELGCTPGPADS
;
A
#
# COMPACT_ATOMS: atom_id res chain seq x y z
N MET A 1 30.53 -43.96 40.38
CA MET A 1 29.13 -43.54 40.26
C MET A 1 29.16 -42.03 40.11
N SER A 2 28.82 -41.52 38.92
CA SER A 2 28.93 -40.09 38.59
C SER A 2 27.52 -39.51 38.56
N GLU A 3 27.23 -38.57 39.44
CA GLU A 3 25.94 -37.89 39.49
C GLU A 3 25.78 -36.96 38.27
N PRO A 4 24.59 -36.89 37.66
CA PRO A 4 24.34 -35.96 36.57
C PRO A 4 24.17 -34.54 37.13
N LEU A 5 24.97 -33.60 36.62
CA LEU A 5 24.74 -32.18 36.80
C LEU A 5 23.43 -31.80 36.11
N GLU A 6 22.35 -31.69 36.88
CA GLU A 6 21.13 -31.03 36.44
C GLU A 6 21.47 -29.56 36.20
N SER A 7 21.59 -29.18 34.93
CA SER A 7 21.66 -27.79 34.53
C SER A 7 20.29 -27.17 34.76
N ASP A 8 20.14 -26.55 35.93
CA ASP A 8 18.96 -25.77 36.30
C ASP A 8 18.92 -24.53 35.39
N GLY A 9 18.21 -24.65 34.26
CA GLY A 9 18.09 -23.60 33.26
C GLY A 9 17.29 -22.43 33.81
N PHE A 10 17.94 -21.31 34.09
CA PHE A 10 17.26 -20.09 34.50
C PHE A 10 16.62 -19.40 33.29
N GLU A 11 15.29 -19.39 33.23
CA GLU A 11 14.53 -18.68 32.19
C GLU A 11 14.27 -17.22 32.61
N VAL A 12 14.72 -16.26 31.82
CA VAL A 12 14.46 -14.83 32.02
C VAL A 12 13.51 -14.32 30.95
N ARG A 13 12.35 -13.79 31.39
CA ARG A 13 11.42 -13.07 30.51
C ARG A 13 11.81 -11.61 30.45
N VAL A 14 12.26 -11.16 29.29
CA VAL A 14 12.58 -9.77 29.01
C VAL A 14 11.45 -9.13 28.22
N VAL A 15 10.97 -7.97 28.65
CA VAL A 15 10.01 -7.15 27.89
C VAL A 15 10.81 -6.19 27.03
N VAL A 16 10.84 -6.43 25.72
CA VAL A 16 11.51 -5.56 24.75
C VAL A 16 10.48 -4.54 24.23
N PRO A 17 10.66 -3.22 24.46
CA PRO A 17 9.80 -2.20 23.88
C PRO A 17 9.79 -2.30 22.36
N ARG A 18 8.61 -2.25 21.74
CA ARG A 18 8.48 -2.44 20.29
C ARG A 18 9.29 -1.41 19.49
N ASP A 19 9.40 -0.19 19.99
CA ASP A 19 10.15 0.91 19.37
C ASP A 19 11.68 0.77 19.52
N SER A 20 12.13 -0.15 20.38
CA SER A 20 13.56 -0.48 20.54
C SER A 20 14.01 -1.59 19.58
N LEU A 21 13.09 -2.20 18.83
CA LEU A 21 13.43 -3.15 17.80
C LEU A 21 14.02 -2.39 16.60
N PRO A 22 15.20 -2.79 16.10
CA PRO A 22 15.73 -2.19 14.88
C PRO A 22 14.73 -2.42 13.75
N MET A 23 14.26 -1.34 13.11
CA MET A 23 13.48 -1.47 11.88
C MET A 23 14.35 -2.22 10.87
N ALA A 24 13.94 -3.43 10.52
CA ALA A 24 14.64 -4.19 9.51
C ALA A 24 14.79 -3.34 8.24
N PRO A 25 15.97 -3.32 7.60
CA PRO A 25 16.16 -2.59 6.37
C PRO A 25 15.13 -3.10 5.36
N ARG A 26 14.35 -2.16 4.81
CA ARG A 26 13.30 -2.49 3.84
C ARG A 26 13.96 -3.15 2.62
N PRO A 27 13.39 -4.25 2.11
CA PRO A 27 14.05 -5.07 1.08
C PRO A 27 14.19 -4.30 -0.24
N GLU A 28 15.27 -4.57 -0.96
CA GLU A 28 15.50 -4.01 -2.30
C GLU A 28 14.58 -4.64 -3.36
N TYR A 29 14.11 -5.86 -3.12
CA TYR A 29 13.24 -6.61 -4.01
C TYR A 29 12.01 -7.13 -3.28
N TYR A 30 10.87 -7.00 -3.95
CA TYR A 30 9.62 -7.62 -3.54
C TYR A 30 9.30 -8.84 -4.38
N SER A 31 8.68 -9.81 -3.74
CA SER A 31 8.33 -11.11 -4.28
C SER A 31 7.06 -11.62 -3.60
N GLN A 32 6.51 -12.74 -4.05
CA GLN A 32 5.40 -13.40 -3.35
C GLN A 32 5.71 -13.78 -1.89
N ARG A 33 6.99 -13.83 -1.47
CA ARG A 33 7.36 -14.23 -0.11
C ARG A 33 7.29 -13.08 0.90
N ASN A 34 7.45 -11.83 0.42
CA ASN A 34 7.56 -10.63 1.25
C ASN A 34 6.65 -9.49 0.76
N CYS A 35 5.67 -9.78 -0.10
CA CYS A 35 4.72 -8.78 -0.61
C CYS A 35 3.73 -8.28 0.45
N ASP A 36 3.59 -9.00 1.55
CA ASP A 36 2.84 -8.60 2.74
C ASP A 36 3.39 -7.31 3.36
N LEU A 37 4.68 -7.04 3.21
CA LEU A 37 5.30 -5.77 3.60
C LEU A 37 4.81 -4.56 2.78
N LEU A 38 4.16 -4.80 1.64
CA LEU A 38 3.45 -3.78 0.84
C LEU A 38 1.95 -3.72 1.19
N GLY A 39 1.49 -4.49 2.18
CA GLY A 39 0.07 -4.66 2.49
C GLY A 39 -0.69 -5.50 1.46
N LEU A 40 0.01 -6.28 0.62
CA LEU A 40 -0.60 -7.08 -0.45
C LEU A 40 -0.60 -8.57 -0.11
N SER A 41 -1.73 -9.24 -0.40
CA SER A 41 -1.75 -10.70 -0.43
C SER A 41 -0.95 -11.24 -1.63
N LYS A 42 -0.48 -12.49 -1.55
CA LYS A 42 0.26 -13.14 -2.66
C LYS A 42 -0.52 -13.13 -3.97
N ARG A 43 -1.84 -13.35 -3.89
CA ARG A 43 -2.74 -13.31 -5.04
C ARG A 43 -2.83 -11.90 -5.59
N ALA A 44 -3.07 -10.90 -4.74
CA ALA A 44 -3.14 -9.51 -5.16
C ALA A 44 -1.83 -9.04 -5.81
N PHE A 45 -0.69 -9.42 -5.24
CA PHE A 45 0.62 -9.15 -5.82
C PHE A 45 0.78 -9.75 -7.22
N LEU A 46 0.40 -11.02 -7.41
CA LEU A 46 0.47 -11.66 -8.72
C LEU A 46 -0.46 -11.03 -9.76
N GLU A 47 -1.70 -10.72 -9.37
CA GLU A 47 -2.64 -10.04 -10.26
C GLU A 47 -2.13 -8.65 -10.62
N LEU A 48 -1.52 -7.94 -9.67
CA LEU A 48 -0.93 -6.63 -9.89
C LEU A 48 0.17 -6.67 -10.96
N LEU A 49 0.99 -7.72 -10.97
CA LEU A 49 2.03 -7.92 -11.99
C LEU A 49 1.51 -8.33 -13.38
N ARG A 50 0.23 -8.67 -13.50
CA ARG A 50 -0.41 -8.96 -14.80
C ARG A 50 -1.07 -7.72 -15.41
N ARG A 51 -1.18 -6.62 -14.66
CA ARG A 51 -1.85 -5.40 -15.13
C ARG A 51 -1.01 -4.68 -16.20
N PRO A 52 -1.66 -3.92 -17.10
CA PRO A 52 -0.94 -3.06 -18.03
C PRO A 52 -0.09 -2.04 -17.28
N GLY A 53 1.14 -1.83 -17.75
CA GLY A 53 2.11 -0.93 -17.10
C GLY A 53 2.71 -1.48 -15.81
N ALA A 54 2.50 -2.77 -15.48
CA ALA A 54 3.14 -3.40 -14.34
C ALA A 54 4.68 -3.25 -14.38
N PRO A 55 5.32 -3.12 -13.21
CA PRO A 55 6.77 -2.95 -13.14
C PRO A 55 7.51 -4.18 -13.69
N PRO A 56 8.73 -4.00 -14.21
CA PRO A 56 9.52 -5.09 -14.76
C PRO A 56 9.78 -6.17 -13.71
N VAL A 57 9.62 -7.42 -14.13
CA VAL A 57 9.77 -8.60 -13.26
C VAL A 57 11.05 -9.34 -13.64
N THR A 58 11.90 -9.60 -12.66
CA THR A 58 13.05 -10.51 -12.79
C THR A 58 12.70 -11.87 -12.19
N SER A 59 12.92 -12.95 -12.93
CA SER A 59 12.64 -14.31 -12.44
C SER A 59 13.90 -14.99 -11.95
N VAL A 60 13.84 -15.58 -10.74
CA VAL A 60 14.86 -16.48 -10.19
C VAL A 60 14.19 -17.83 -9.96
N GLY A 61 14.35 -18.74 -10.91
CA GLY A 61 13.58 -19.99 -10.96
C GLY A 61 12.07 -19.71 -11.05
N LYS A 62 11.30 -20.18 -10.06
CA LYS A 62 9.85 -19.92 -9.95
C LYS A 62 9.52 -18.61 -9.23
N LEU A 63 10.52 -17.97 -8.60
CA LEU A 63 10.31 -16.75 -7.82
C LEU A 63 10.33 -15.54 -8.75
N ARG A 64 9.32 -14.68 -8.60
CA ARG A 64 9.22 -13.39 -9.31
C ARG A 64 9.67 -12.29 -8.37
N LEU A 65 10.69 -11.55 -8.78
CA LEU A 65 11.29 -10.43 -8.07
C LEU A 65 10.96 -9.14 -8.81
N VAL A 66 10.66 -8.10 -8.06
CA VAL A 66 10.41 -6.76 -8.57
C VAL A 66 11.24 -5.79 -7.76
N ARG A 67 11.97 -4.91 -8.42
CA ARG A 67 12.73 -3.86 -7.74
C ARG A 67 11.79 -2.98 -6.93
N ARG A 68 12.20 -2.66 -5.71
CA ARG A 68 11.46 -1.81 -4.78
C ARG A 68 11.02 -0.50 -5.42
N ASP A 69 11.96 0.23 -6.01
CA ASP A 69 11.65 1.57 -6.55
C ASP A 69 10.60 1.50 -7.65
N SER A 70 10.69 0.48 -8.51
CA SER A 70 9.73 0.27 -9.60
C SER A 70 8.34 -0.09 -9.11
N ILE A 71 8.22 -0.95 -8.09
CA ILE A 71 6.90 -1.31 -7.57
C ILE A 71 6.27 -0.18 -6.77
N LEU A 72 7.05 0.59 -6.00
CA LEU A 72 6.54 1.73 -5.25
C LEU A 72 6.06 2.83 -6.21
N ALA A 73 6.85 3.21 -7.20
CA ALA A 73 6.44 4.19 -8.21
C ALA A 73 5.16 3.76 -8.95
N TYR A 74 5.02 2.47 -9.23
CA TYR A 74 3.80 1.94 -9.85
C TYR A 74 2.58 2.00 -8.92
N LEU A 75 2.75 1.68 -7.63
CA LEU A 75 1.67 1.78 -6.63
C LEU A 75 1.23 3.23 -6.41
N ASP A 76 2.18 4.16 -6.35
CA ASP A 76 1.90 5.60 -6.24
C ASP A 76 1.10 6.09 -7.45
N GLY A 77 1.52 5.71 -8.67
CA GLY A 77 0.77 6.03 -9.88
C GLY A 77 -0.64 5.43 -9.92
N LEU A 78 -0.86 4.25 -9.33
CA LEU A 78 -2.21 3.67 -9.19
C LEU A 78 -3.07 4.46 -8.19
N ALA A 79 -2.48 4.95 -7.10
CA ALA A 79 -3.16 5.78 -6.12
C ALA A 79 -3.60 7.12 -6.73
N GLU A 80 -2.70 7.80 -7.45
CA GLU A 80 -3.02 9.05 -8.15
C GLU A 80 -4.14 8.87 -9.19
N GLN A 81 -4.11 7.78 -9.95
CA GLN A 81 -5.17 7.49 -10.92
C GLN A 81 -6.52 7.25 -10.24
N LYS A 82 -6.52 6.59 -9.08
CA LYS A 82 -7.74 6.37 -8.29
C LYS A 82 -8.28 7.71 -7.78
N GLU A 83 -7.44 8.57 -7.23
CA GLU A 83 -7.82 9.90 -6.74
C GLU A 83 -8.38 10.77 -7.87
N ARG A 84 -7.76 10.77 -9.05
CA ARG A 84 -8.28 11.48 -10.22
C ARG A 84 -9.65 11.00 -10.66
N ARG A 85 -9.90 9.68 -10.63
CA ARG A 85 -11.22 9.11 -10.96
C ARG A 85 -12.26 9.55 -9.93
N MET A 86 -11.95 9.42 -8.64
CA MET A 86 -12.84 9.86 -7.56
C MET A 86 -13.14 11.36 -7.64
N SER A 87 -12.16 12.19 -7.98
CA SER A 87 -12.34 13.64 -8.14
C SER A 87 -13.17 14.00 -9.39
N LYS A 88 -13.10 13.19 -10.45
CA LYS A 88 -13.90 13.37 -11.66
C LYS A 88 -15.36 12.98 -11.44
N ASP A 89 -15.59 11.93 -10.65
CA ASP A 89 -16.94 11.48 -10.27
C ASP A 89 -17.54 12.36 -9.16
N ALA A 90 -16.71 13.11 -8.42
CA ALA A 90 -17.13 14.12 -7.45
C ALA A 90 -17.50 15.48 -8.09
N ARG A 91 -17.67 15.56 -9.41
CA ARG A 91 -18.35 16.74 -9.99
C ARG A 91 -19.76 16.75 -9.41
N PRO A 92 -20.14 17.78 -8.63
CA PRO A 92 -21.49 17.84 -8.09
C PRO A 92 -22.48 17.72 -9.25
N SER A 93 -23.56 16.97 -9.03
CA SER A 93 -24.70 17.02 -9.95
C SER A 93 -25.02 18.48 -10.24
N ARG A 94 -25.50 18.81 -11.44
CA ARG A 94 -25.88 20.20 -11.79
C ARG A 94 -26.79 20.81 -10.71
N ASP A 95 -27.70 20.00 -10.16
CA ASP A 95 -28.60 20.38 -9.07
C ASP A 95 -27.88 20.62 -7.73
N GLU A 96 -26.80 19.89 -7.45
CA GLU A 96 -25.98 20.06 -6.25
C GLU A 96 -25.07 21.29 -6.38
N ALA A 97 -24.54 21.54 -7.58
CA ALA A 97 -23.79 22.74 -7.90
C ALA A 97 -24.67 24.00 -7.77
N ASP A 98 -25.89 23.95 -8.34
CA ASP A 98 -26.85 25.04 -8.25
C ASP A 98 -27.30 25.28 -6.80
N ARG A 99 -27.49 24.23 -6.01
CA ARG A 99 -27.79 24.33 -4.57
C ARG A 99 -26.65 25.00 -3.78
N LEU A 100 -25.40 24.62 -4.03
CA LEU A 100 -24.22 25.22 -3.39
C LEU A 100 -24.04 26.69 -3.81
N LEU A 101 -24.30 27.01 -5.08
CA LEU A 101 -24.26 28.40 -5.57
C LEU A 101 -25.32 29.25 -4.87
N LEU A 102 -26.54 28.75 -4.71
CA LEU A 102 -27.59 29.42 -3.96
C LEU A 102 -27.23 29.63 -2.48
N GLU A 103 -26.63 28.63 -1.83
CA GLU A 103 -26.16 28.73 -0.43
C GLU A 103 -25.04 29.77 -0.27
N LEU A 104 -24.18 29.91 -1.27
CA LEU A 104 -23.13 30.94 -1.33
C LEU A 104 -23.65 32.32 -1.79
N GLY A 105 -24.96 32.46 -2.03
CA GLY A 105 -25.60 33.72 -2.45
C GLY A 105 -25.42 34.05 -3.93
N CYS A 106 -24.93 33.12 -4.75
CA CYS A 106 -24.83 33.26 -6.19
C CYS A 106 -26.15 32.85 -6.84
N THR A 107 -26.92 33.82 -7.34
CA THR A 107 -28.11 33.55 -8.16
C THR A 107 -27.71 33.40 -9.63
N PRO A 108 -28.24 32.42 -10.38
CA PRO A 108 -28.01 32.34 -11.81
C PRO A 108 -28.50 33.63 -12.47
N GLY A 109 -27.61 34.28 -13.24
CA GLY A 109 -27.97 35.47 -14.03
C GLY A 109 -29.07 35.12 -15.04
N PRO A 110 -29.91 36.09 -15.43
CA PRO A 110 -30.96 35.86 -16.40
C PRO A 110 -30.35 35.24 -17.67
N ALA A 111 -30.96 34.16 -18.15
CA ALA A 111 -30.59 33.58 -19.43
C ALA A 111 -31.01 34.56 -20.53
N ASP A 112 -30.06 35.37 -21.00
CA ASP A 112 -30.27 36.21 -22.18
C ASP A 112 -30.73 35.33 -23.35
N SER A 113 -31.94 35.64 -23.86
CA SER A 113 -32.51 35.09 -25.08
C SER A 113 -32.46 36.14 -26.18
#